data_AF-A0AAP7NB57-F1
#
_entry.id   AF-A0AAP7NB57-F1
#
_cell.length_a   1.000
_cell.length_b   1.000
_cell.length_c   1.000
_cell.angle_alpha   90.00
_cell.angle_beta   90.00
_cell.angle_gamma   90.00
#
_symmetry.space_group_name_H-M   'P 1'
#
loop_
_entity.id
_entity.type
_entity.pdbx_description
1 polymer ?
#
loop_
_entity_poly.entity_id
_entity_poly.type
_entity_poly.pdbx_seq_one_letter_code
_entity_poly.pdbx_strand_id
1 'polypeptide(L)'
;MDSKDYFKAAIKSYCKRQNMSPQKSRFTKHDGVVTISVKNHFENGIDIDCFKILDLIYSILGPRKIEFSQTTFLFADTNRVDRVTVSIKERDYNTLNTLF
;
A
#
# COMPACT_ATOMS: atom_id res chain seq x y z
N MET A 1 -3.84 6.57 -23.72
CA MET A 1 -2.59 7.11 -23.17
C MET A 1 -2.52 6.60 -21.74
N ASP A 2 -1.74 5.55 -21.48
CA ASP A 2 -1.61 4.99 -20.13
C ASP A 2 -1.13 6.10 -19.19
N SER A 3 -2.01 6.59 -18.31
CA SER A 3 -1.59 7.55 -17.30
C SER A 3 -0.50 6.88 -16.47
N LYS A 4 0.71 7.45 -16.45
CA LYS A 4 1.78 6.98 -15.57
C LYS A 4 1.24 6.92 -14.14
N ASP A 5 1.34 5.75 -13.53
CA ASP A 5 0.92 5.51 -12.14
C ASP A 5 2.04 5.99 -11.20
N TYR A 6 2.10 7.30 -11.02
CA TYR A 6 3.10 8.00 -10.25
C TYR A 6 3.05 7.67 -8.76
N PHE A 7 1.86 7.50 -8.19
CA PHE A 7 1.74 7.12 -6.78
C PHE A 7 2.33 5.72 -6.54
N LYS A 8 2.00 4.74 -7.39
CA LYS A 8 2.63 3.42 -7.36
C LYS A 8 4.14 3.49 -7.59
N ALA A 9 4.58 4.34 -8.51
CA ALA A 9 6.01 4.54 -8.77
C ALA A 9 6.74 5.13 -7.57
N ALA A 10 6.13 6.06 -6.84
CA ALA A 10 6.68 6.65 -5.62
C ALA A 10 6.89 5.60 -4.52
N ILE A 11 5.89 4.74 -4.28
CA ILE A 11 5.97 3.66 -3.29
C ILE A 11 7.05 2.64 -3.68
N LYS A 12 7.10 2.21 -4.95
CA LYS A 12 8.14 1.29 -5.43
C LYS A 12 9.55 1.90 -5.32
N SER A 13 9.67 3.19 -5.62
CA SER A 13 10.95 3.92 -5.53
C SER A 13 11.41 4.06 -4.08
N TYR A 14 10.48 4.30 -3.15
CA TYR A 14 10.78 4.27 -1.72
C TYR A 14 11.29 2.90 -1.26
N CYS A 15 10.61 1.82 -1.63
CA CYS A 15 11.04 0.46 -1.31
C CYS A 15 12.48 0.21 -1.79
N LYS A 16 12.77 0.56 -3.05
CA LYS A 16 14.12 0.43 -3.63
C LYS A 16 15.17 1.25 -2.86
N ARG A 17 14.87 2.50 -2.50
CA ARG A 17 15.80 3.37 -1.74
C ARG A 17 16.08 2.85 -0.32
N GLN A 18 15.12 2.14 0.26
CA GLN A 18 15.24 1.57 1.60
C GLN A 18 15.77 0.11 1.59
N ASN A 19 16.28 -0.38 0.45
CA ASN A 19 16.71 -1.77 0.26
C ASN A 19 15.63 -2.82 0.58
N MET A 20 14.35 -2.45 0.43
CA MET A 20 13.21 -3.35 0.58
C MET A 20 12.82 -3.96 -0.76
N SER A 21 12.23 -5.16 -0.73
CA SER A 21 11.66 -5.76 -1.94
C SER A 21 10.57 -4.86 -2.55
N PRO A 22 10.67 -4.45 -3.82
CA PRO A 22 9.62 -3.68 -4.49
C PRO A 22 8.32 -4.48 -4.68
N GLN A 23 8.38 -5.82 -4.56
CA GLN A 23 7.21 -6.71 -4.64
C GLN A 23 6.44 -6.79 -3.32
N LYS A 24 6.92 -6.09 -2.27
CA LYS A 24 6.30 -6.03 -0.95
C LYS A 24 4.96 -5.29 -0.96
N SER A 25 4.76 -4.39 -1.92
CA SER A 25 3.48 -3.73 -2.18
C SER A 25 2.88 -4.21 -3.51
N ARG A 26 1.65 -4.73 -3.46
CA ARG A 26 0.87 -5.13 -4.63
C ARG A 26 -0.32 -4.18 -4.80
N PHE A 27 -0.46 -3.66 -6.00
CA PHE A 27 -1.57 -2.79 -6.40
C PHE A 27 -2.58 -3.62 -7.18
N THR A 28 -3.86 -3.50 -6.85
CA THR A 28 -4.95 -4.16 -7.56
C THR A 28 -6.11 -3.19 -7.69
N LYS A 29 -6.79 -3.23 -8.81
CA LYS A 29 -7.93 -2.38 -9.14
C LYS A 29 -9.14 -3.28 -9.39
N HIS A 30 -10.22 -3.06 -8.66
CA HIS A 30 -11.47 -3.81 -8.80
C HIS A 30 -12.63 -2.98 -8.23
N ASP A 31 -13.80 -3.08 -8.83
CA ASP A 31 -15.06 -2.54 -8.30
C ASP A 31 -15.00 -1.06 -7.86
N GLY A 32 -14.30 -0.21 -8.63
CA GLY A 32 -14.16 1.21 -8.31
C GLY A 32 -13.26 1.51 -7.11
N VAL A 33 -12.43 0.55 -6.69
CA VAL A 33 -11.48 0.65 -5.58
C VAL A 33 -10.09 0.26 -6.05
N VAL A 34 -9.08 1.00 -5.59
CA VAL A 34 -7.68 0.64 -5.72
C VAL A 34 -7.17 0.17 -4.36
N THR A 35 -6.65 -1.05 -4.31
CA THR A 35 -6.08 -1.65 -3.12
C THR A 35 -4.58 -1.75 -3.21
N ILE A 36 -3.90 -1.42 -2.12
CA ILE A 36 -2.46 -1.55 -1.93
C ILE A 36 -2.24 -2.57 -0.81
N SER A 37 -1.89 -3.80 -1.17
CA SER A 37 -1.56 -4.85 -0.20
C SER A 37 -0.07 -4.84 0.12
N VAL A 38 0.27 -4.71 1.39
CA VAL A 38 1.63 -4.76 1.93
C VAL A 38 1.84 -6.10 2.63
N LYS A 39 2.69 -6.97 2.07
CA LYS A 39 2.89 -8.34 2.56
C LYS A 39 3.89 -8.38 3.73
N ASN A 40 3.50 -9.04 4.81
CA ASN A 40 4.37 -9.40 5.92
C ASN A 40 5.17 -10.66 5.56
N HIS A 41 6.49 -10.58 5.55
CA HIS A 41 7.34 -11.73 5.22
C HIS A 41 7.78 -12.52 6.44
N PHE A 42 7.63 -11.96 7.65
CA PHE A 42 8.05 -12.63 8.87
C PHE A 42 7.03 -13.68 9.30
N GLU A 43 7.56 -14.80 9.78
CA GLU A 43 6.74 -15.87 10.33
C GLU A 43 6.25 -15.55 11.73
N ASN A 44 7.11 -14.94 12.54
CA ASN A 44 6.80 -14.48 13.88
C ASN A 44 6.95 -12.96 13.95
N GLY A 45 5.87 -12.28 14.34
CA GLY A 45 5.84 -10.83 14.46
C GLY A 45 5.59 -10.11 13.14
N ILE A 46 5.86 -8.80 13.16
CA ILE A 46 5.58 -7.90 12.04
C ILE A 46 6.89 -7.36 11.49
N ASP A 47 7.05 -7.56 10.18
CA ASP A 47 8.13 -7.04 9.37
C ASP A 47 8.11 -5.50 9.39
N ILE A 48 9.17 -4.89 9.94
CA ILE A 48 9.26 -3.43 10.14
C ILE A 48 9.12 -2.64 8.84
N ASP A 49 9.50 -3.22 7.71
CA ASP A 49 9.34 -2.56 6.43
C ASP A 49 7.86 -2.44 6.03
N CYS A 50 6.99 -3.33 6.51
CA CYS A 50 5.55 -3.19 6.31
C CYS A 50 5.07 -1.89 6.95
N PHE A 51 5.49 -1.62 8.20
CA PHE A 51 5.18 -0.37 8.88
C PHE A 51 5.73 0.84 8.15
N LYS A 52 6.98 0.78 7.66
CA LYS A 52 7.58 1.88 6.89
C LYS A 52 6.80 2.17 5.59
N ILE A 53 6.32 1.14 4.90
CA ILE A 53 5.50 1.32 3.69
C ILE A 53 4.12 1.88 4.04
N LEU A 54 3.47 1.39 5.10
CA LEU A 54 2.18 1.91 5.56
C LEU A 54 2.30 3.36 6.02
N ASP A 55 3.36 3.70 6.75
CA ASP A 55 3.66 5.07 7.19
C ASP A 55 3.87 6.02 6.00
N LEU A 56 4.59 5.58 4.95
CA LEU A 56 4.67 6.32 3.70
C LEU A 56 3.29 6.54 3.06
N ILE A 57 2.46 5.50 3.01
CA ILE A 57 1.11 5.62 2.45
C ILE A 57 0.32 6.66 3.26
N TYR A 58 0.32 6.57 4.58
CA TYR A 58 -0.44 7.47 5.45
C TYR A 58 0.06 8.91 5.42
N SER A 59 1.37 9.12 5.36
CA SER A 59 1.95 10.45 5.19
C SER A 59 1.61 11.10 3.84
N ILE A 60 1.29 10.30 2.82
CA ILE A 60 0.80 10.80 1.53
C ILE A 60 -0.71 11.09 1.59
N LEU A 61 -1.51 10.15 2.11
CA LEU A 61 -2.97 10.24 2.13
C LEU A 61 -3.49 11.27 3.13
N GLY A 62 -2.92 11.30 4.34
CA GLY A 62 -3.39 12.11 5.46
C GLY A 62 -3.46 13.61 5.16
N PRO A 63 -2.35 14.25 4.74
CA PRO A 63 -2.35 15.67 4.39
C PRO A 63 -3.31 16.04 3.24
N ARG A 64 -3.64 15.06 2.39
CA ARG A 64 -4.56 15.22 1.25
C ARG A 64 -6.01 14.92 1.61
N LYS A 65 -6.29 14.55 2.86
CA LYS A 65 -7.62 14.17 3.38
C LYS A 65 -8.30 13.11 2.50
N ILE A 66 -7.51 12.18 1.96
CA ILE A 66 -8.05 11.07 1.16
C ILE A 66 -8.61 10.04 2.13
N GLU A 67 -9.89 9.70 1.95
CA GLU A 67 -10.52 8.61 2.68
C GLU A 67 -9.93 7.27 2.24
N PHE A 68 -9.63 6.41 3.22
CA PHE A 68 -9.18 5.05 2.97
C PHE A 68 -9.68 4.12 4.07
N SER A 69 -9.77 2.83 3.75
CA SER A 69 -9.96 1.76 4.73
C SER A 69 -8.72 0.88 4.82
N GLN A 70 -8.39 0.42 6.03
CA GLN A 70 -7.33 -0.55 6.26
C GLN A 70 -7.95 -1.89 6.68
N THR A 71 -7.42 -2.98 6.13
CA THR A 71 -7.81 -4.34 6.54
C THR A 71 -6.56 -5.19 6.75
N THR A 72 -6.45 -5.81 7.93
CA THR A 72 -5.38 -6.75 8.26
C THR A 72 -5.85 -8.16 7.99
N PHE A 73 -5.06 -8.93 7.23
CA PHE A 73 -5.31 -10.33 6.93
C PHE A 73 -4.33 -11.20 7.72
N LEU A 74 -4.86 -12.23 8.36
CA LEU A 74 -4.09 -13.23 9.10
C LEU A 74 -4.09 -14.56 8.33
N PHE A 75 -3.07 -15.38 8.54
CA PHE A 75 -3.13 -16.78 8.13
C PHE A 75 -4.14 -17.53 9.01
N ALA A 76 -4.96 -18.39 8.40
CA ALA A 76 -5.98 -19.17 9.09
C ALA A 76 -5.40 -19.94 10.29
N ASP A 77 -6.13 -19.93 11.39
CA ASP A 77 -5.79 -20.63 12.64
C ASP A 77 -4.44 -20.21 13.27
N THR A 78 -3.93 -19.03 12.90
CA THR A 78 -2.72 -18.46 13.48
C THR A 78 -2.90 -16.98 13.84
N ASN A 79 -2.00 -16.45 14.67
CA ASN A 79 -1.86 -15.01 14.91
C ASN A 79 -0.85 -14.34 13.95
N ARG A 80 -0.46 -15.03 12.86
CA ARG A 80 0.53 -14.52 11.91
C ARG A 80 -0.15 -13.60 10.91
N VAL A 81 0.35 -12.37 10.80
CA VAL A 81 -0.08 -11.41 9.78
C VAL A 81 0.39 -11.89 8.41
N ASP A 82 -0.52 -12.03 7.45
CA ASP A 82 -0.22 -12.24 6.02
C ASP A 82 0.10 -10.90 5.35
N ARG A 83 -0.84 -9.96 5.45
CA ARG A 83 -0.73 -8.65 4.82
C ARG A 83 -1.64 -7.62 5.46
N VAL A 84 -1.33 -6.36 5.21
CA VAL A 84 -2.23 -5.23 5.44
C VAL A 84 -2.62 -4.65 4.09
N THR A 85 -3.91 -4.46 3.85
CA THR A 85 -4.42 -3.84 2.63
C THR A 85 -5.00 -2.48 2.94
N VAL A 86 -4.52 -1.45 2.24
CA VAL A 86 -5.11 -0.11 2.21
C VAL A 86 -5.98 -0.01 0.97
N SER A 87 -7.23 0.42 1.12
CA SER A 87 -8.20 0.55 0.03
C SER A 87 -8.63 1.99 -0.12
N ILE A 88 -8.59 2.49 -1.36
CA ILE A 88 -8.87 3.89 -1.72
C ILE A 88 -9.91 3.86 -2.84
N LYS A 89 -10.92 4.73 -2.79
CA LYS A 89 -11.85 4.89 -3.92
C LYS A 89 -11.05 5.25 -5.17
N GLU A 90 -11.37 4.62 -6.29
CA GLU A 90 -10.62 4.79 -7.54
C GLU A 90 -10.58 6.25 -8.00
N ARG A 91 -11.68 6.98 -7.82
CA ARG A 91 -11.74 8.42 -8.12
C ARG A 91 -10.67 9.19 -7.35
N ASP A 92 -10.57 8.96 -6.04
CA ASP A 92 -9.60 9.65 -5.18
C ASP A 92 -8.17 9.20 -5.47
N TYR A 93 -7.97 7.93 -5.79
CA TYR A 93 -6.67 7.41 -6.26
C TYR A 93 -6.21 8.11 -7.55
N ASN A 94 -7.12 8.26 -8.52
CA ASN A 94 -6.81 8.92 -9.78
C ASN A 94 -6.49 10.40 -9.56
N THR A 95 -7.25 11.10 -8.70
CA THR A 95 -6.94 12.48 -8.29
C THR A 95 -5.60 12.58 -7.57
N LEU A 96 -5.28 11.64 -6.68
CA LEU A 96 -3.97 11.58 -6.03
C LEU A 96 -2.85 11.44 -7.05
N ASN A 97 -3.04 10.59 -8.06
CA ASN A 97 -2.04 10.29 -9.07
C ASN A 97 -1.69 11.48 -9.97
N THR A 98 -2.59 12.47 -10.11
CA THR A 98 -2.30 13.72 -10.86
C THR A 98 -1.48 14.73 -10.05
N LEU A 99 -1.23 14.49 -8.76
CA LEU A 99 -0.50 15.39 -7.86
C LEU A 99 1.00 15.05 -7.73
N PHE A 100 1.47 14.03 -8.44
CA PHE A 100 2.87 13.60 -8.50
C PHE A 100 3.48 13.93 -9.86
#